data_AF-A0A832NKF2-F1
#
_entry.id   AF-A0A832NKF2-F1
#
_cell.length_a   1.000
_cell.length_b   1.000
_cell.length_c   1.000
_cell.angle_alpha   90.00
_cell.angle_beta   90.00
_cell.angle_gamma   90.00
#
_symmetry.space_group_name_H-M   'P 1'
#
loop_
_entity.id
_entity.type
_entity.pdbx_description
1 polymer ?
#
loop_
_entity_poly.entity_id
_entity_poly.type
_entity_poly.pdbx_seq_one_letter_code
_entity_poly.pdbx_strand_id
1 'polypeptide(L)' 'MNSEALFHQVRFLQSAPDLSHIGPDNGNEVAFAGRSNAGKSTAINALVGQKTLARTSKTPGRTQMINLF' A
#
# COMPACT_ATOMS: atom_id res chain seq x y z
N MET A 1 9.87 -12.98 19.84
CA MET A 1 9.40 -13.18 18.46
C MET A 1 10.14 -12.18 17.58
N ASN A 2 10.90 -12.64 16.58
CA ASN A 2 11.57 -11.74 15.63
C ASN A 2 10.52 -11.01 14.80
N SER A 3 10.30 -9.73 15.10
CA SER A 3 9.42 -8.83 14.35
C SER A 3 9.84 -8.66 12.90
N GLU A 4 11.11 -8.95 12.56
CA GLU A 4 11.62 -8.85 11.20
C GLU A 4 10.93 -9.80 10.21
N ALA A 5 10.33 -10.90 10.67
CA ALA A 5 9.71 -11.88 9.76
C ALA A 5 8.27 -11.52 9.33
N LEU A 6 7.56 -10.65 10.07
CA LEU A 6 6.12 -10.42 9.86
C LEU A 6 5.79 -9.64 8.60
N PHE A 7 6.62 -8.67 8.22
CA PHE A 7 6.32 -7.76 7.10
C PHE A 7 6.95 -8.16 5.76
N HIS A 8 7.74 -9.23 5.72
CA HIS A 8 8.39 -9.66 4.47
C HIS A 8 7.44 -10.40 3.49
N GLN A 9 6.22 -10.76 3.91
CA GLN A 9 5.26 -11.53 3.11
C GLN A 9 4.09 -10.70 2.53
N VAL A 10 4.16 -9.37 2.61
CA VAL A 10 3.11 -8.47 2.08
C VAL A 10 2.99 -8.61 0.55
N ARG A 11 1.77 -8.55 0.00
CA ARG A 11 1.51 -8.76 -1.43
C ARG A 11 0.33 -7.90 -1.85
N PHE A 12 0.44 -7.22 -2.98
CA PHE A 12 -0.69 -6.51 -3.57
C PHE A 12 -1.96 -7.40 -3.62
N LEU A 13 -3.05 -6.91 -3.04
CA LEU A 13 -4.34 -7.59 -2.97
C LEU A 13 -5.29 -7.06 -4.03
N GLN A 14 -5.58 -5.76 -4.00
CA GLN A 14 -6.52 -5.13 -4.92
C GLN A 14 -6.29 -3.62 -5.04
N SER A 15 -6.87 -3.03 -6.08
CA SER A 15 -6.93 -1.59 -6.29
C SER A 15 -8.39 -1.19 -6.52
N ALA A 16 -8.88 -0.21 -5.77
CA ALA A 16 -10.28 0.22 -5.79
C ALA A 16 -10.36 1.75 -6.00
N PRO A 17 -11.35 2.25 -6.77
CA PRO A 17 -11.52 3.69 -6.98
C PRO A 17 -12.05 4.40 -5.71
N ASP A 18 -12.80 3.69 -4.88
CA ASP A 18 -13.37 4.17 -3.62
C ASP A 18 -13.65 2.98 -2.69
N LEU A 19 -14.06 3.28 -1.45
CA LEU A 19 -14.29 2.28 -0.40
C LEU A 19 -15.44 1.31 -0.73
N SER A 20 -16.40 1.68 -1.57
CA SER A 20 -17.54 0.81 -1.90
C SER A 20 -17.16 -0.38 -2.78
N HIS A 21 -15.98 -0.29 -3.43
CA HIS A 21 -15.41 -1.36 -4.25
C HIS A 21 -14.44 -2.26 -3.47
N ILE A 22 -14.29 -2.02 -2.15
CA ILE A 22 -13.51 -2.88 -1.25
C ILE A 22 -14.49 -3.89 -0.64
N GLY A 23 -14.09 -5.16 -0.60
CA GLY A 23 -14.86 -6.22 0.07
C GLY A 23 -15.02 -5.96 1.58
N PRO A 24 -15.69 -6.86 2.31
CA PRO A 24 -15.82 -6.74 3.76
C PRO A 24 -14.45 -6.65 4.44
N ASP A 25 -14.33 -5.72 5.38
CA ASP A 25 -13.13 -5.51 6.19
C ASP A 25 -12.85 -6.79 7.03
N ASN A 26 -11.62 -7.29 6.96
CA ASN A 26 -11.22 -8.52 7.61
C ASN A 26 -9.96 -8.28 8.45
N GLY A 27 -10.12 -8.21 9.76
CA GLY A 27 -9.01 -8.01 10.70
C GLY A 27 -8.70 -6.53 10.92
N ASN A 28 -7.42 -6.19 11.05
CA ASN A 28 -6.97 -4.82 11.31
C ASN A 28 -6.22 -4.28 10.09
N GLU A 29 -6.64 -3.13 9.58
CA GLU A 29 -5.98 -2.44 8.47
C GLU A 29 -5.25 -1.16 8.93
N VAL A 30 -4.20 -0.77 8.19
CA VAL A 30 -3.44 0.46 8.43
C VAL A 30 -3.40 1.30 7.15
N ALA A 31 -3.98 2.49 7.20
CA ALA A 31 -4.01 3.41 6.07
C ALA A 31 -2.77 4.32 6.02
N PHE A 32 -2.16 4.44 4.83
CA PHE A 32 -1.10 5.41 4.57
C PHE A 32 -1.65 6.59 3.76
N ALA A 33 -1.68 7.78 4.38
CA ALA A 33 -2.18 9.02 3.76
C ALA A 33 -1.11 10.12 3.69
N GLY A 34 -1.20 10.98 2.68
CA GLY A 34 -0.24 12.08 2.48
C GLY A 34 -0.20 12.62 1.05
N ARG A 35 0.36 13.82 0.87
CA ARG A 35 0.35 14.58 -0.40
C ARG A 35 1.04 13.87 -1.57
N SER A 36 2.19 13.22 -1.33
CA SER A 36 3.01 12.62 -2.39
C SER A 36 2.79 11.11 -2.48
N ASN A 37 2.48 10.59 -3.67
CA ASN A 37 2.42 9.15 -3.90
C ASN A 37 3.80 8.51 -3.78
N ALA A 38 4.84 9.18 -4.28
CA ALA A 38 6.21 8.70 -4.18
C ALA A 38 6.64 8.51 -2.70
N GLY A 39 6.31 9.48 -1.82
CA GLY A 39 6.65 9.38 -0.40
C GLY A 39 5.95 8.22 0.31
N LYS A 40 4.63 8.05 0.06
CA LYS A 40 3.85 6.93 0.62
C LYS A 40 4.40 5.58 0.16
N SER A 41 4.61 5.40 -1.15
CA SER A 41 5.14 4.14 -1.69
C SER A 41 6.54 3.83 -1.17
N THR A 42 7.41 4.83 -1.01
CA THR A 42 8.74 4.65 -0.40
C THR A 42 8.63 4.18 1.06
N ALA A 43 7.74 4.79 1.86
CA ALA A 43 7.54 4.39 3.25
C ALA A 43 7.01 2.95 3.37
N ILE A 44 6.05 2.57 2.52
CA ILE A 44 5.53 1.19 2.45
C ILE A 44 6.66 0.22 2.13
N ASN A 45 7.42 0.45 1.05
CA ASN A 45 8.52 -0.43 0.63
C ASN A 45 9.61 -0.57 1.70
N ALA A 46 9.92 0.51 2.43
CA ALA A 46 10.88 0.48 3.54
C ALA A 46 10.36 -0.32 4.74
N LEU A 47 9.08 -0.16 5.10
CA LEU A 47 8.46 -0.86 6.23
C LEU A 47 8.39 -2.38 5.99
N VAL A 48 8.09 -2.80 4.76
CA VAL A 48 7.92 -4.22 4.41
C VAL A 48 9.21 -4.91 3.94
N GLY A 49 10.31 -4.16 3.79
CA GLY A 49 11.57 -4.69 3.26
C GLY A 49 11.51 -5.10 1.78
N GLN A 50 10.47 -4.72 1.04
CA GLN A 50 10.28 -5.07 -0.38
C GLN A 50 10.41 -3.83 -1.27
N LYS A 51 11.46 -3.77 -2.09
CA LYS A 51 11.78 -2.58 -2.90
C LYS A 51 10.77 -2.23 -4.00
N THR A 52 9.97 -3.20 -4.44
CA THR A 52 9.13 -3.07 -5.64
C THR A 52 7.63 -3.34 -5.41
N LEU A 53 7.20 -3.46 -4.14
CA LEU A 53 5.80 -3.75 -3.79
C LEU A 53 4.87 -2.58 -4.21
N ALA A 54 5.08 -1.42 -3.62
CA ALA A 54 4.35 -0.21 -3.96
C ALA A 54 5.08 0.52 -5.09
N ARG A 55 4.46 0.54 -6.29
CA ARG A 55 5.05 1.21 -7.46
C ARG A 55 5.07 2.73 -7.25
N THR A 56 6.23 3.34 -7.49
CA THR A 56 6.40 4.80 -7.51
C THR A 56 6.30 5.30 -8.96
N SER A 57 5.19 5.92 -9.35
CA SER A 57 5.12 6.68 -10.61
C SER A 57 5.44 8.14 -10.35
N LYS A 58 6.32 8.74 -11.17
CA LYS A 58 6.57 10.19 -11.19
C LYS A 58 5.52 10.95 -12.00
N THR A 59 4.83 10.28 -12.92
CA THR A 59 3.83 10.89 -13.78
C THR A 59 2.49 10.95 -13.03
N PRO A 60 1.92 12.14 -12.79
CA PRO A 60 0.62 12.27 -12.15
C PRO A 60 -0.47 11.64 -13.02
N GLY A 61 -1.21 10.68 -12.46
CA GLY A 61 -2.46 10.18 -13.04
C GLY A 61 -3.64 11.01 -12.54
N ARG A 62 -4.61 11.31 -13.40
CA ARG A 62 -5.84 12.06 -13.07
C ARG A 62 -6.79 11.32 -12.12
N THR A 63 -6.60 10.02 -11.91
CA THR A 63 -7.43 9.19 -11.02
C THR A 63 -6.53 8.57 -9.95
N GLN A 64 -6.89 8.78 -8.67
CA GLN A 64 -6.23 8.12 -7.53
C GLN A 64 -7.02 6.86 -7.19
N MET A 65 -6.31 5.76 -6.94
CA MET A 65 -6.89 4.50 -6.49
C MET A 65 -6.43 4.22 -5.06
N ILE A 66 -7.26 3.54 -4.29
CA ILE A 66 -6.92 2.92 -3.01
C ILE A 66 -6.25 1.58 -3.32
N ASN A 67 -5.01 1.39 -2.87
CA ASN A 67 -4.28 0.13 -3.07
C ASN A 67 -4.17 -0.62 -1.75
N LEU A 68 -4.58 -1.88 -1.75
CA LEU A 68 -4.46 -2.79 -0.62
C LEU A 68 -3.30 -3.77 -0.90
N PHE A 69 -2.52 -4.03 0.14
CA PHE A 69 -1.29 -4.85 0.11
C PHE A 69 -1.30 -5.89 1.23
#